data_AF-A0A2H0PAT8-F1
#
_entry.id   AF-A0A2H0PAT8-F1
#
_cell.length_a   1.000
_cell.length_b   1.000
_cell.length_c   1.000
_cell.angle_alpha   90.00
_cell.angle_beta   90.00
_cell.angle_gamma   90.00
#
_symmetry.space_group_name_H-M   'P 1'
#
loop_
_entity.id
_entity.type
_entity.pdbx_description
1 polymer ?
#
loop_
_entity_poly.entity_id
_entity_poly.type
_entity_poly.pdbx_seq_one_letter_code
_entity_poly.pdbx_strand_id
1 'polypeptide(L)'
;DAPQPFNSGIFQVALGVQRLSDAKWWTSSGWQAVRADVSQPAVTLNTAVSPNAWSYAIPAGFWVGISTAEHFSIYVWAGDNVQNEVVSSTPSAQNVESSTTLKMSFNYDVVPPSSTIVSPSDQVWYSNQAPFSMSAITGTANDSPAVNGAGLNSIALEIRDEDTCPSCQYWNETTKAWQVSQVFNLVNFLDPNWDLPMTNLGPTLISGHTYRVRSRARDASVDVNGVINGTYENPADIVKAQQTAPAWIDVHFFQWDALAPTTVITSPVEGSGPSAVASIDGNVSDNPGAFKAGMGKTFVAICQDLAGSPDYTKCLTGLTGGGTFSSAPVYFETTGSPWSINTAAVGAWANNGYYHVLAYSTDTVNNAETVPPGHAAATNHIRFQFLGGAISGQIRTPSNLDATFPFYKPADLATLSGTAQGNTHVQLRLTETDSGPVLYFDGANWTTTDSWVPSPVPALITGGNWTYNFPAAWRVNQNYTAELRICDGTATTCSGVVNTQTFVVDSSAPVNALSVPSAAAHKAGQLATLSGTVSD
;
A
#
# COMPACT_ATOMS: atom_id res chain seq x y z
N ASP A 1 -16.70 -32.72 -97.11
CA ASP A 1 -15.52 -33.02 -96.27
C ASP A 1 -14.83 -31.75 -95.84
N ALA A 2 -15.18 -31.25 -94.66
CA ALA A 2 -14.36 -30.24 -93.99
C ALA A 2 -13.23 -31.00 -93.28
N PRO A 3 -11.95 -30.60 -93.41
CA PRO A 3 -10.87 -31.23 -92.67
C PRO A 3 -11.18 -31.10 -91.17
N GLN A 4 -11.39 -32.24 -90.51
CA GLN A 4 -11.32 -32.30 -89.05
C GLN A 4 -9.94 -31.76 -88.65
N PRO A 5 -9.84 -30.85 -87.68
CA PRO A 5 -8.56 -30.39 -87.19
C PRO A 5 -7.85 -31.60 -86.56
N PHE A 6 -6.90 -32.19 -87.30
CA PHE A 6 -5.98 -33.18 -86.77
C PHE A 6 -5.04 -32.46 -85.80
N ASN A 7 -5.46 -32.28 -84.56
CA ASN A 7 -4.52 -32.04 -83.49
C ASN A 7 -3.87 -33.40 -83.20
N SER A 8 -2.53 -33.45 -83.17
CA SER A 8 -1.78 -34.68 -82.88
C SER A 8 -2.17 -35.28 -81.52
N GLY A 9 -2.81 -34.50 -80.64
CA GLY A 9 -3.23 -34.93 -79.31
C GLY A 9 -2.04 -34.95 -78.35
N ILE A 10 -2.29 -35.09 -77.05
CA ILE A 10 -1.22 -35.20 -76.05
C ILE A 10 -0.83 -36.68 -75.91
N PHE A 11 0.43 -36.99 -76.14
CA PHE A 11 1.02 -38.32 -75.92
C PHE A 11 1.39 -38.54 -74.45
N GLN A 12 2.02 -37.54 -73.84
CA GLN A 12 2.57 -37.64 -72.49
C GLN A 12 2.49 -36.32 -71.73
N VAL A 13 2.40 -36.44 -70.40
CA VAL A 13 2.64 -35.35 -69.46
C VAL A 13 3.65 -35.85 -68.44
N ALA A 14 4.64 -35.02 -68.13
CA ALA A 14 5.66 -35.30 -67.13
C ALA A 14 5.80 -34.12 -66.17
N LEU A 15 6.13 -34.45 -64.92
CA LEU A 15 6.17 -33.55 -63.78
C LEU A 15 7.53 -33.67 -63.07
N GLY A 16 8.28 -32.58 -63.01
CA GLY A 16 9.44 -32.44 -62.13
C GLY A 16 9.08 -31.57 -60.92
N VAL A 17 9.31 -32.06 -59.70
CA VAL A 17 9.17 -31.26 -58.48
C VAL A 17 10.54 -31.17 -57.81
N GLN A 18 11.06 -29.96 -57.64
CA GLN A 18 12.33 -29.71 -56.99
C GLN A 18 12.11 -29.06 -55.63
N ARG A 19 12.75 -29.60 -54.60
CA ARG A 19 12.88 -28.99 -53.28
C ARG A 19 14.05 -28.03 -53.29
N LEU A 20 13.84 -26.77 -52.90
CA LEU A 20 14.87 -25.75 -53.07
C LEU A 20 15.95 -25.76 -51.99
N SER A 21 15.64 -26.21 -50.76
CA SER A 21 16.64 -26.25 -49.68
C SER A 21 17.89 -27.10 -50.01
N ASP A 22 17.74 -28.16 -50.80
CA ASP A 22 18.84 -29.08 -51.15
C ASP A 22 18.91 -29.44 -52.64
N ALA A 23 18.14 -28.72 -53.48
CA ALA A 23 18.04 -28.91 -54.92
C ALA A 23 17.65 -30.33 -55.37
N LYS A 24 17.12 -31.17 -54.47
CA LYS A 24 16.70 -32.55 -54.79
C LYS A 24 15.37 -32.57 -55.52
N TRP A 25 15.21 -33.58 -56.37
CA TRP A 25 14.04 -33.84 -57.18
C TRP A 25 13.23 -35.00 -56.64
N TRP A 26 11.91 -34.87 -56.70
CA TRP A 26 10.99 -35.94 -56.34
C TRP A 26 10.92 -36.98 -57.46
N THR A 27 11.15 -38.25 -57.14
CA THR A 27 11.26 -39.35 -58.13
C THR A 27 10.16 -40.42 -57.97
N SER A 28 9.02 -40.09 -57.35
CA SER A 28 7.95 -41.01 -56.89
C SER A 28 8.35 -42.00 -55.79
N SER A 29 9.64 -42.28 -55.61
CA SER A 29 10.20 -43.16 -54.58
C SER A 29 10.94 -42.42 -53.47
N GLY A 30 11.21 -41.13 -53.66
CA GLY A 30 11.95 -40.29 -52.71
C GLY A 30 12.61 -39.07 -53.37
N TRP A 31 13.29 -38.27 -52.54
CA TRP A 31 14.07 -37.11 -52.94
C TRP A 31 15.49 -37.51 -53.39
N GLN A 32 15.88 -37.18 -54.62
CA GLN A 32 17.19 -37.54 -55.19
C GLN A 32 17.90 -36.34 -55.81
N ALA A 33 19.24 -36.36 -55.88
CA ALA A 33 20.01 -35.26 -56.48
C ALA A 33 19.84 -35.16 -58.01
N VAL A 34 19.50 -36.27 -58.66
CA VAL A 34 19.28 -36.32 -60.10
C VAL A 34 17.81 -36.10 -60.40
N ARG A 35 17.54 -35.22 -61.36
CA ARG A 35 16.19 -35.00 -61.88
C ARG A 35 15.67 -36.26 -62.55
N ALA A 36 14.59 -36.82 -62.01
CA ALA A 36 13.81 -37.87 -62.64
C ALA A 36 12.34 -37.49 -62.59
N ASP A 37 11.84 -36.99 -63.73
CA ASP A 37 10.46 -36.51 -63.84
C ASP A 37 9.49 -37.68 -63.69
N VAL A 38 8.42 -37.44 -62.93
CA VAL A 38 7.31 -38.36 -62.78
C VAL A 38 6.43 -38.27 -64.01
N SER A 39 6.29 -39.38 -64.74
CA SER A 39 5.45 -39.48 -65.93
C SER A 39 4.32 -40.51 -65.74
N GLN A 40 3.55 -40.76 -66.80
CA GLN A 40 2.54 -41.82 -66.80
C GLN A 40 3.14 -43.19 -66.41
N PRO A 41 2.40 -44.03 -65.67
CA PRO A 41 1.00 -43.88 -65.25
C PRO A 41 0.81 -43.07 -63.95
N ALA A 42 1.87 -42.60 -63.30
CA ALA A 42 1.76 -41.86 -62.03
C ALA A 42 1.10 -40.48 -62.21
N VAL A 43 1.33 -39.82 -63.35
CA VAL A 43 0.52 -38.69 -63.82
C VAL A 43 -0.67 -39.23 -64.60
N THR A 44 -1.90 -38.92 -64.17
CA THR A 44 -3.12 -39.35 -64.87
C THR A 44 -3.50 -38.30 -65.91
N LEU A 45 -3.55 -38.68 -67.19
CA LEU A 45 -4.00 -37.82 -68.29
C LEU A 45 -5.43 -38.20 -68.71
N ASN A 46 -6.36 -37.25 -68.65
CA ASN A 46 -7.72 -37.38 -69.15
C ASN A 46 -7.85 -36.74 -70.53
N THR A 47 -7.86 -37.58 -71.57
CA THR A 47 -8.04 -37.18 -72.97
C THR A 47 -9.51 -37.10 -73.39
N ALA A 48 -10.47 -37.41 -72.51
CA ALA A 48 -11.89 -37.40 -72.81
C ALA A 48 -12.52 -36.00 -72.71
N VAL A 49 -11.76 -35.00 -72.26
CA VAL A 49 -12.16 -33.60 -72.10
C VAL A 49 -11.25 -32.69 -72.91
N SER A 50 -11.78 -31.56 -73.39
CA SER A 50 -11.00 -30.52 -74.10
C SER A 50 -11.19 -29.18 -73.39
N PRO A 51 -10.11 -28.53 -72.90
CA PRO A 51 -8.71 -29.01 -72.93
C PRO A 51 -8.51 -30.28 -72.07
N ASN A 52 -7.58 -31.15 -72.48
CA ASN A 52 -7.22 -32.36 -71.73
C ASN A 52 -6.82 -31.96 -70.30
N ALA A 53 -7.31 -32.69 -69.31
CA ALA A 53 -6.96 -32.47 -67.90
C ALA A 53 -5.92 -33.50 -67.46
N TRP A 54 -5.05 -33.14 -66.52
CA TRP A 54 -4.14 -34.09 -65.88
C TRP A 54 -4.13 -33.88 -64.37
N SER A 55 -3.79 -34.93 -63.62
CA SER A 55 -3.62 -34.86 -62.18
C SER A 55 -2.46 -35.72 -61.71
N TYR A 56 -1.87 -35.32 -60.59
CA TYR A 56 -0.86 -36.08 -59.87
C TYR A 56 -1.21 -36.04 -58.39
N ALA A 57 -1.47 -37.21 -57.80
CA ALA A 57 -1.72 -37.32 -56.37
C ALA A 57 -0.37 -37.37 -55.63
N ILE A 58 -0.09 -36.37 -54.81
CA ILE A 58 1.14 -36.33 -54.00
C ILE A 58 1.06 -37.45 -52.94
N PRO A 59 1.96 -38.46 -52.97
CA PRO A 59 1.90 -39.56 -52.01
C PRO A 59 2.42 -39.12 -50.63
N ALA A 60 2.01 -39.81 -49.56
CA ALA A 60 2.45 -39.50 -48.20
C ALA A 60 3.98 -39.48 -48.02
N GLY A 61 4.70 -40.31 -48.78
CA GLY A 61 6.17 -40.35 -48.80
C GLY A 61 6.84 -39.05 -49.28
N PHE A 62 6.11 -38.17 -49.97
CA PHE A 62 6.63 -36.87 -50.43
C PHE A 62 7.08 -35.98 -49.28
N TRP A 63 6.31 -35.97 -48.19
CA TRP A 63 6.53 -35.09 -47.03
C TRP A 63 7.55 -35.64 -46.03
N VAL A 64 7.98 -36.90 -46.19
CA VAL A 64 8.91 -37.55 -45.25
C VAL A 64 10.26 -36.83 -45.27
N GLY A 65 10.70 -36.37 -44.10
CA GLY A 65 11.97 -35.67 -43.92
C GLY A 65 11.94 -34.17 -44.24
N ILE A 66 10.75 -33.58 -44.39
CA ILE A 66 10.55 -32.12 -44.45
C ILE A 66 9.90 -31.70 -43.13
N SER A 67 10.70 -31.27 -42.17
CA SER A 67 10.26 -30.92 -40.81
C SER A 67 10.24 -29.41 -40.54
N THR A 68 10.54 -28.60 -41.55
CA THR A 68 10.60 -27.14 -41.46
C THR A 68 9.94 -26.52 -42.69
N ALA A 69 9.78 -25.20 -42.68
CA ALA A 69 9.34 -24.49 -43.88
C ALA A 69 10.26 -24.80 -45.09
N GLU A 70 9.64 -24.96 -46.25
CA GLU A 70 10.28 -25.39 -47.49
C GLU A 70 9.64 -24.72 -48.70
N HIS A 71 10.42 -24.54 -49.77
CA HIS A 71 9.93 -24.00 -51.03
C HIS A 71 10.14 -25.01 -52.17
N PHE A 72 9.11 -25.21 -52.98
CA PHE A 72 9.12 -26.15 -54.08
C PHE A 72 8.94 -25.45 -55.42
N SER A 73 9.66 -25.93 -56.43
CA SER A 73 9.48 -25.55 -57.83
C SER A 73 8.87 -26.71 -58.61
N ILE A 74 7.82 -26.40 -59.38
CA ILE A 74 7.09 -27.35 -60.21
C ILE A 74 7.37 -27.05 -61.68
N TYR A 75 7.89 -28.06 -62.37
CA TYR A 75 8.12 -28.10 -63.80
C TYR A 75 7.13 -29.09 -64.42
N VAL A 76 6.39 -28.66 -65.43
CA VAL A 76 5.47 -29.53 -66.18
C VAL A 76 5.73 -29.33 -67.65
N TRP A 77 5.79 -30.43 -68.38
CA TRP A 77 5.93 -30.42 -69.83
C TRP A 77 5.10 -31.55 -70.45
N ALA A 78 4.60 -31.30 -71.65
CA ALA A 78 3.85 -32.27 -72.44
C ALA A 78 4.56 -32.57 -73.75
N GLY A 79 4.34 -33.78 -74.25
CA GLY A 79 4.68 -34.17 -75.63
C GLY A 79 3.41 -34.47 -76.40
N ASP A 80 3.35 -34.05 -77.65
CA ASP A 80 2.25 -34.37 -78.54
C ASP A 80 2.38 -35.77 -79.17
N ASN A 81 1.27 -36.29 -79.70
CA ASN A 81 1.19 -37.61 -80.34
C ASN A 81 1.27 -37.47 -81.86
N VAL A 82 2.30 -36.76 -82.36
CA VAL A 82 2.67 -36.82 -83.79
C VAL A 82 3.22 -38.22 -84.03
N GLN A 83 2.31 -39.15 -84.32
CA GLN A 83 2.65 -40.54 -84.52
C GLN A 83 3.59 -40.65 -85.73
N ASN A 84 4.70 -41.33 -85.47
CA ASN A 84 5.54 -42.02 -86.44
C ASN A 84 4.67 -43.00 -87.26
N GLU A 85 3.98 -42.50 -88.28
CA GLU A 85 3.34 -43.32 -89.30
C GLU A 85 4.45 -44.11 -90.01
N VAL A 86 4.38 -45.43 -89.92
CA VAL A 86 5.43 -46.38 -90.30
C VAL A 86 5.78 -46.25 -91.79
N VAL A 87 6.72 -45.38 -92.18
CA VAL A 87 7.59 -45.57 -93.38
C VAL A 87 8.90 -44.73 -93.40
N SER A 88 9.47 -44.31 -92.27
CA SER A 88 10.76 -43.59 -92.32
C SER A 88 11.67 -43.92 -91.15
N SER A 89 12.94 -44.21 -91.46
CA SER A 89 14.02 -44.45 -90.49
C SER A 89 14.54 -43.15 -89.83
N THR A 90 13.80 -42.06 -89.93
CA THR A 90 14.13 -40.76 -89.34
C THR A 90 13.05 -40.40 -88.29
N PRO A 91 13.39 -40.13 -87.03
CA PRO A 91 12.41 -39.92 -85.95
C PRO A 91 11.39 -38.81 -86.29
N SER A 92 10.10 -39.06 -86.05
CA SER A 92 9.07 -38.01 -86.12
C SER A 92 9.37 -36.92 -85.09
N ALA A 93 9.24 -35.66 -85.48
CA ALA A 93 9.46 -34.52 -84.60
C ALA A 93 8.33 -34.46 -83.57
N GLN A 94 8.50 -35.14 -82.43
CA GLN A 94 7.69 -34.90 -81.25
C GLN A 94 7.86 -33.43 -80.87
N ASN A 95 6.76 -32.67 -80.83
CA ASN A 95 6.82 -31.34 -80.24
C ASN A 95 6.78 -31.53 -78.73
N VAL A 96 7.96 -31.40 -78.12
CA VAL A 96 8.13 -31.53 -76.67
C VAL A 96 8.27 -30.14 -76.08
N GLU A 97 7.38 -29.80 -75.16
CA GLU A 97 7.53 -28.59 -74.36
C GLU A 97 8.83 -28.66 -73.53
N SER A 98 9.52 -27.53 -73.36
CA SER A 98 10.75 -27.50 -72.57
C SER A 98 10.51 -27.92 -71.13
N SER A 99 11.20 -28.99 -70.71
CA SER A 99 11.14 -29.51 -69.34
C SER A 99 11.77 -28.57 -68.31
N THR A 100 12.51 -27.54 -68.72
CA THR A 100 13.16 -26.58 -67.80
C THR A 100 12.31 -25.35 -67.50
N THR A 101 11.12 -25.23 -68.09
CA THR A 101 10.22 -24.11 -67.84
C THR A 101 9.56 -24.26 -66.48
N LEU A 102 9.86 -23.36 -65.54
CA LEU A 102 9.14 -23.29 -64.25
C LEU A 102 7.68 -22.93 -64.52
N LYS A 103 6.76 -23.72 -63.97
CA LYS A 103 5.31 -23.50 -64.12
C LYS A 103 4.69 -22.92 -62.87
N MET A 104 5.15 -23.33 -61.71
CA MET A 104 4.62 -22.90 -60.41
C MET A 104 5.67 -23.09 -59.33
N SER A 105 5.56 -22.31 -58.27
CA SER A 105 6.23 -22.60 -57.01
C SER A 105 5.23 -22.47 -55.86
N PHE A 106 5.52 -23.13 -54.74
CA PHE A 106 4.71 -23.03 -53.53
C PHE A 106 5.57 -23.22 -52.29
N ASN A 107 5.12 -22.62 -51.18
CA ASN A 107 5.71 -22.82 -49.86
C ASN A 107 4.95 -23.90 -49.10
N TYR A 108 5.67 -24.64 -48.28
CA TYR A 108 5.13 -25.58 -47.31
C TYR A 108 5.67 -25.16 -45.94
N ASP A 109 4.79 -25.02 -44.97
CA ASP A 109 5.18 -24.72 -43.60
C ASP A 109 4.43 -25.63 -42.63
N VAL A 110 5.14 -26.06 -41.60
CA VAL A 110 4.67 -26.94 -40.52
C VAL A 110 5.26 -26.56 -39.17
N VAL A 111 6.06 -25.50 -39.11
CA VAL A 111 6.67 -25.05 -37.87
C VAL A 111 5.70 -24.08 -37.21
N PRO A 112 5.22 -24.38 -35.99
CA PRO A 112 4.40 -23.43 -35.28
C PRO A 112 5.18 -22.16 -34.95
N PRO A 113 4.52 -20.99 -34.98
CA PRO A 113 5.12 -19.76 -34.48
C PRO A 113 5.34 -19.84 -32.96
N SER A 114 6.10 -18.88 -32.44
CA SER A 114 6.36 -18.70 -31.02
C SER A 114 5.82 -17.36 -30.53
N SER A 115 5.31 -17.30 -29.31
CA SER A 115 4.92 -16.06 -28.62
C SER A 115 5.68 -15.88 -27.32
N THR A 116 5.71 -14.65 -26.82
CA THR A 116 6.37 -14.30 -25.56
C THR A 116 5.55 -13.24 -24.84
N ILE A 117 5.28 -13.46 -23.56
CA ILE A 117 4.64 -12.51 -22.65
C ILE A 117 5.71 -11.56 -22.11
N VAL A 118 5.49 -10.26 -22.26
CA VAL A 118 6.35 -9.20 -21.72
C VAL A 118 5.74 -8.61 -20.43
N SER A 119 4.43 -8.42 -20.41
CA SER A 119 3.68 -7.99 -19.22
C SER A 119 2.41 -8.85 -19.10
N PRO A 120 2.08 -9.40 -17.92
CA PRO A 120 2.75 -9.21 -16.63
C PRO A 120 4.11 -9.90 -16.58
N SER A 121 5.00 -9.43 -15.70
CA SER A 121 6.19 -10.17 -15.30
C SER A 121 5.80 -11.40 -14.47
N ASP A 122 6.51 -12.51 -14.65
CA ASP A 122 6.18 -13.75 -13.97
C ASP A 122 6.33 -13.65 -12.44
N GLN A 123 5.30 -14.11 -11.73
CA GLN A 123 5.17 -14.19 -10.27
C GLN A 123 5.31 -12.85 -9.54
N VAL A 124 4.81 -11.78 -10.16
CA VAL A 124 4.79 -10.43 -9.58
C VAL A 124 3.38 -10.00 -9.16
N TRP A 125 3.30 -9.22 -8.09
CA TRP A 125 2.07 -8.56 -7.63
C TRP A 125 1.79 -7.26 -8.40
N TYR A 126 0.53 -7.08 -8.78
CA TYR A 126 0.00 -5.89 -9.44
C TYR A 126 -1.20 -5.33 -8.67
N SER A 127 -1.48 -4.04 -8.85
CA SER A 127 -2.60 -3.34 -8.22
C SER A 127 -3.26 -2.34 -9.18
N ASN A 128 -4.18 -1.54 -8.65
CA ASN A 128 -4.70 -0.37 -9.37
C ASN A 128 -3.83 0.88 -9.20
N GLN A 129 -2.71 0.79 -8.48
CA GLN A 129 -1.87 1.93 -8.10
C GLN A 129 -0.55 1.93 -8.85
N ALA A 130 -0.12 3.11 -9.30
CA ALA A 130 1.20 3.26 -9.90
C ALA A 130 2.32 3.02 -8.86
N PRO A 131 3.49 2.46 -9.26
CA PRO A 131 3.86 1.95 -10.59
C PRO A 131 3.46 0.49 -10.83
N PHE A 132 2.66 -0.10 -9.94
CA PHE A 132 2.23 -1.52 -9.99
C PHE A 132 0.94 -1.72 -10.78
N SER A 133 0.44 -0.68 -11.44
CA SER A 133 -0.74 -0.76 -12.28
C SER A 133 -0.41 -1.38 -13.64
N MET A 134 -1.29 -2.27 -14.10
CA MET A 134 -1.18 -2.92 -15.39
C MET A 134 -2.25 -2.38 -16.33
N SER A 135 -1.82 -1.69 -17.40
CA SER A 135 -2.74 -1.14 -18.41
C SER A 135 -3.14 -2.17 -19.48
N ALA A 136 -2.25 -3.12 -19.77
CA ALA A 136 -2.46 -4.20 -20.73
C ALA A 136 -1.59 -5.41 -20.37
N ILE A 137 -2.05 -6.59 -20.77
CA ILE A 137 -1.21 -7.78 -20.94
C ILE A 137 -0.58 -7.67 -22.32
N THR A 138 0.74 -7.75 -22.42
CA THR A 138 1.48 -7.46 -23.65
C THR A 138 2.53 -8.52 -23.93
N GLY A 139 2.95 -8.58 -25.19
CA GLY A 139 4.04 -9.44 -25.58
C GLY A 139 4.42 -9.31 -27.04
N THR A 140 5.22 -10.27 -27.48
CA THR A 140 5.70 -10.37 -28.86
C THR A 140 5.42 -11.76 -29.43
N ALA A 141 5.51 -11.89 -30.75
CA ALA A 141 5.48 -13.16 -31.42
C ALA A 141 6.42 -13.15 -32.62
N ASN A 142 6.82 -14.34 -33.06
CA ASN A 142 7.66 -14.54 -34.21
C ASN A 142 7.31 -15.87 -34.87
N ASP A 143 7.27 -15.88 -36.19
CA ASP A 143 7.15 -17.10 -36.98
C ASP A 143 8.52 -17.47 -37.55
N SER A 144 8.95 -18.72 -37.34
CA SER A 144 10.27 -19.20 -37.72
C SER A 144 10.19 -20.50 -38.51
N PRO A 145 10.96 -20.63 -39.60
CA PRO A 145 11.98 -19.70 -40.08
C PRO A 145 11.39 -18.49 -40.83
N ALA A 146 12.06 -17.33 -40.73
CA ALA A 146 11.65 -16.11 -41.43
C ALA A 146 11.68 -16.22 -42.97
N VAL A 147 12.37 -17.23 -43.51
CA VAL A 147 12.44 -17.51 -44.96
C VAL A 147 11.50 -18.67 -45.28
N ASN A 148 10.59 -18.45 -46.22
CA ASN A 148 9.54 -19.40 -46.64
C ASN A 148 8.53 -19.77 -45.54
N GLY A 149 8.65 -19.21 -44.33
CA GLY A 149 7.63 -19.30 -43.30
C GLY A 149 6.32 -18.65 -43.74
N ALA A 150 5.22 -19.12 -43.17
CA ALA A 150 3.89 -18.63 -43.51
C ALA A 150 3.62 -17.22 -42.99
N GLY A 151 4.41 -16.75 -42.01
CA GLY A 151 4.23 -15.48 -41.33
C GLY A 151 3.14 -15.58 -40.25
N LEU A 152 3.07 -14.58 -39.38
CA LEU A 152 2.08 -14.55 -38.30
C LEU A 152 0.70 -14.14 -38.81
N ASN A 153 -0.34 -14.81 -38.30
CA ASN A 153 -1.74 -14.47 -38.57
C ASN A 153 -2.44 -13.85 -37.37
N SER A 154 -2.34 -14.47 -36.21
CA SER A 154 -3.05 -14.05 -35.01
C SER A 154 -2.38 -14.57 -33.75
N ILE A 155 -2.59 -13.84 -32.66
CA ILE A 155 -2.22 -14.24 -31.30
C ILE A 155 -3.50 -14.36 -30.49
N ALA A 156 -3.52 -15.30 -29.55
CA ALA A 156 -4.61 -15.40 -28.59
C ALA A 156 -4.08 -15.68 -27.18
N LEU A 157 -4.80 -15.17 -26.18
CA LEU A 157 -4.48 -15.32 -24.77
C LEU A 157 -5.54 -16.08 -24.01
N GLU A 158 -5.12 -17.08 -23.27
CA GLU A 158 -5.92 -17.64 -22.19
C GLU A 158 -5.54 -16.96 -20.87
N ILE A 159 -6.53 -16.62 -20.07
CA ILE A 159 -6.33 -16.05 -18.73
C ILE A 159 -7.19 -16.88 -17.77
N ARG A 160 -6.55 -17.47 -16.77
CA ARG A 160 -7.16 -18.41 -15.83
C ARG A 160 -6.95 -17.93 -14.40
N ASP A 161 -8.00 -17.99 -13.59
CA ASP A 161 -7.92 -17.77 -12.14
C ASP A 161 -7.52 -19.08 -11.45
N GLU A 162 -6.30 -19.16 -10.94
CA GLU A 162 -5.75 -20.38 -10.34
C GLU A 162 -6.41 -20.70 -8.98
N ASP A 163 -6.93 -19.69 -8.27
CA ASP A 163 -7.55 -19.86 -6.95
C ASP A 163 -8.98 -20.42 -7.03
N THR A 164 -9.56 -20.48 -8.24
CA THR A 164 -10.86 -21.11 -8.50
C THR A 164 -10.78 -22.57 -8.97
N CYS A 165 -9.57 -23.13 -9.05
CA CYS A 165 -9.35 -24.52 -9.42
C CYS A 165 -9.78 -25.49 -8.29
N PRO A 166 -10.30 -26.69 -8.59
CA PRO A 166 -10.22 -27.41 -9.87
C PRO A 166 -11.28 -27.05 -10.91
N SER A 167 -12.31 -26.27 -10.54
CA SER A 167 -13.32 -25.81 -11.53
C SER A 167 -12.76 -24.80 -12.52
N CYS A 168 -11.69 -24.09 -12.15
CA CYS A 168 -10.89 -23.13 -12.91
C CYS A 168 -11.72 -22.20 -13.80
N GLN A 169 -11.81 -20.93 -13.43
CA GLN A 169 -12.46 -19.93 -14.25
C GLN A 169 -11.50 -19.32 -15.26
N TYR A 170 -12.00 -19.10 -16.47
CA TYR A 170 -11.29 -18.50 -17.60
C TYR A 170 -11.98 -17.20 -18.01
N TRP A 171 -11.19 -16.15 -18.22
CA TRP A 171 -11.71 -14.87 -18.69
C TRP A 171 -12.08 -14.96 -20.17
N ASN A 172 -13.32 -14.59 -20.49
CA ASN A 172 -13.79 -14.47 -21.86
C ASN A 172 -13.98 -13.00 -22.22
N GLU A 173 -13.09 -12.48 -23.05
CA GLU A 173 -13.10 -11.10 -23.54
C GLU A 173 -14.28 -10.83 -24.49
N THR A 174 -14.91 -11.84 -25.09
CA THR A 174 -16.11 -11.61 -25.92
C THR A 174 -17.33 -11.33 -25.04
N THR A 175 -17.51 -12.09 -23.97
CA THR A 175 -18.65 -11.95 -23.05
C THR A 175 -18.37 -11.04 -21.86
N LYS A 176 -17.13 -10.59 -21.69
CA LYS A 176 -16.65 -9.79 -20.55
C LYS A 176 -16.93 -10.46 -19.19
N ALA A 177 -16.72 -11.77 -19.12
CA ALA A 177 -17.07 -12.57 -17.94
C ALA A 177 -16.14 -13.77 -17.74
N TRP A 178 -16.02 -14.19 -16.48
CA TRP A 178 -15.39 -15.44 -16.08
C TRP A 178 -16.33 -16.63 -16.35
N GLN A 179 -15.81 -17.71 -16.93
CA GLN A 179 -16.56 -18.93 -17.26
C GLN A 179 -15.72 -20.19 -17.02
N VAL A 180 -16.36 -21.35 -16.87
CA VAL A 180 -15.66 -22.62 -16.59
C VAL A 180 -15.07 -23.29 -17.84
N SER A 181 -15.47 -22.84 -19.03
CA SER A 181 -14.93 -23.35 -20.29
C SER A 181 -13.68 -22.57 -20.69
N GLN A 182 -12.61 -23.31 -21.00
CA GLN A 182 -11.38 -22.75 -21.55
C GLN A 182 -11.67 -21.88 -22.78
N VAL A 183 -11.03 -20.72 -22.83
CA VAL A 183 -11.14 -19.78 -23.95
C VAL A 183 -9.80 -19.09 -24.20
N PHE A 184 -9.47 -18.96 -25.47
CA PHE A 184 -8.35 -18.13 -25.93
C PHE A 184 -8.93 -16.88 -26.58
N ASN A 185 -8.67 -15.74 -25.97
CA ASN A 185 -9.11 -14.43 -26.39
C ASN A 185 -8.21 -13.91 -27.49
N LEU A 186 -8.78 -13.54 -28.64
CA LEU A 186 -8.03 -12.81 -29.66
C LEU A 186 -7.60 -11.46 -29.09
N VAL A 187 -6.36 -11.08 -29.38
CA VAL A 187 -5.74 -9.84 -28.90
C VAL A 187 -5.54 -8.85 -30.03
N ASN A 188 -5.25 -7.60 -29.69
CA ASN A 188 -4.75 -6.64 -30.66
C ASN A 188 -3.37 -7.13 -31.13
N PHE A 189 -3.19 -7.26 -32.43
CA PHE A 189 -1.94 -7.76 -33.00
C PHE A 189 -1.45 -6.84 -34.11
N LEU A 190 -0.22 -6.36 -33.94
CA LEU A 190 0.55 -5.64 -34.94
C LEU A 190 1.98 -6.17 -34.89
N ASP A 191 2.30 -7.07 -35.82
CA ASP A 191 3.58 -7.77 -35.92
C ASP A 191 4.78 -6.85 -35.61
N PRO A 192 5.64 -7.20 -34.63
CA PRO A 192 5.66 -8.43 -33.82
C PRO A 192 4.91 -8.34 -32.49
N ASN A 193 4.27 -7.21 -32.19
CA ASN A 193 3.71 -6.93 -30.87
C ASN A 193 2.23 -7.28 -30.76
N TRP A 194 1.80 -7.61 -29.55
CA TRP A 194 0.39 -7.80 -29.25
C TRP A 194 0.03 -7.28 -27.86
N ASP A 195 -1.24 -6.94 -27.68
CA ASP A 195 -1.78 -6.48 -26.40
C ASP A 195 -3.26 -6.86 -26.17
N LEU A 196 -3.59 -7.12 -24.90
CA LEU A 196 -4.95 -7.16 -24.40
C LEU A 196 -5.13 -6.07 -23.32
N PRO A 197 -5.93 -5.01 -23.59
CA PRO A 197 -6.18 -3.96 -22.62
C PRO A 197 -6.88 -4.46 -21.36
N MET A 198 -6.48 -3.96 -20.20
CA MET A 198 -7.05 -4.34 -18.90
C MET A 198 -8.39 -3.67 -18.58
N THR A 199 -8.95 -2.88 -19.49
CA THR A 199 -10.18 -2.09 -19.28
C THR A 199 -11.35 -2.92 -18.77
N ASN A 200 -11.53 -4.14 -19.29
CA ASN A 200 -12.63 -5.04 -18.90
C ASN A 200 -12.20 -6.07 -17.86
N LEU A 201 -10.98 -6.60 -17.97
CA LEU A 201 -10.47 -7.63 -17.08
C LEU A 201 -10.14 -7.07 -15.68
N GLY A 202 -9.41 -5.95 -15.60
CA GLY A 202 -8.87 -5.37 -14.37
C GLY A 202 -9.92 -5.17 -13.26
N PRO A 203 -11.08 -4.56 -13.53
CA PRO A 203 -12.14 -4.39 -12.53
C PRO A 203 -12.76 -5.70 -12.01
N THR A 204 -12.50 -6.84 -12.66
CA THR A 204 -13.05 -8.15 -12.28
C THR A 204 -12.04 -9.03 -11.54
N LEU A 205 -10.78 -8.61 -11.46
CA LEU A 205 -9.76 -9.31 -10.71
C LEU A 205 -10.02 -9.18 -9.21
N ILE A 206 -9.79 -10.27 -8.48
CA ILE A 206 -10.06 -10.38 -7.05
C ILE A 206 -8.74 -10.24 -6.30
N SER A 207 -8.71 -9.37 -5.29
CA SER A 207 -7.52 -9.19 -4.47
C SER A 207 -7.14 -10.48 -3.75
N GLY A 208 -5.87 -10.81 -3.79
CA GLY A 208 -5.26 -12.03 -3.25
C GLY A 208 -5.25 -13.22 -4.19
N HIS A 209 -5.86 -13.12 -5.38
CA HIS A 209 -5.85 -14.20 -6.36
C HIS A 209 -4.56 -14.19 -7.20
N THR A 210 -4.18 -15.38 -7.65
CA THR A 210 -3.17 -15.67 -8.65
C THR A 210 -3.84 -15.98 -9.99
N TYR A 211 -3.40 -15.28 -11.02
CA TYR A 211 -3.86 -15.47 -12.39
C TYR A 211 -2.73 -16.02 -13.25
N ARG A 212 -3.07 -16.93 -14.15
CA ARG A 212 -2.18 -17.42 -15.20
C ARG A 212 -2.57 -16.80 -16.53
N VAL A 213 -1.57 -16.32 -17.26
CA VAL A 213 -1.69 -15.89 -18.66
C VAL A 213 -0.92 -16.86 -19.53
N ARG A 214 -1.53 -17.32 -20.61
CA ARG A 214 -0.90 -18.17 -21.61
C ARG A 214 -1.13 -17.63 -23.02
N SER A 215 -0.06 -17.38 -23.75
CA SER A 215 -0.12 -16.91 -25.13
C SER A 215 0.06 -18.06 -26.11
N ARG A 216 -0.66 -17.99 -27.24
CA ARG A 216 -0.41 -18.87 -28.39
C ARG A 216 -0.47 -18.06 -29.68
N ALA A 217 0.52 -18.25 -30.53
CA ALA A 217 0.54 -17.71 -31.88
C ALA A 217 -0.05 -18.69 -32.91
N ARG A 218 -0.49 -18.15 -34.04
CA ARG A 218 -0.92 -18.90 -35.22
C ARG A 218 -0.31 -18.31 -36.48
N ASP A 219 0.19 -19.16 -37.37
CA ASP A 219 0.73 -18.73 -38.66
C ASP A 219 -0.38 -18.47 -39.71
N ALA A 220 0.02 -17.94 -40.87
CA ALA A 220 -0.87 -17.57 -41.96
C ALA A 220 -0.95 -18.59 -43.11
N SER A 221 -0.53 -19.84 -42.89
CA SER A 221 -0.60 -20.86 -43.93
C SER A 221 -2.06 -21.17 -44.30
N VAL A 222 -2.27 -21.56 -45.55
CA VAL A 222 -3.60 -21.74 -46.14
C VAL A 222 -3.83 -23.18 -46.59
N ASP A 223 -5.08 -23.60 -46.60
CA ASP A 223 -5.50 -24.87 -47.20
C ASP A 223 -5.56 -24.79 -48.73
N VAL A 224 -5.99 -25.89 -49.37
CA VAL A 224 -6.12 -26.00 -50.84
C VAL A 224 -7.08 -24.97 -51.46
N ASN A 225 -7.98 -24.39 -50.67
CA ASN A 225 -8.95 -23.38 -51.12
C ASN A 225 -8.48 -21.95 -50.81
N GLY A 226 -7.27 -21.77 -50.27
CA GLY A 226 -6.76 -20.47 -49.85
C GLY A 226 -7.33 -19.97 -48.53
N VAL A 227 -8.01 -20.83 -47.76
CA VAL A 227 -8.53 -20.48 -46.43
C VAL A 227 -7.41 -20.64 -45.40
N ILE A 228 -7.18 -19.63 -44.57
CA ILE A 228 -6.12 -19.67 -43.56
C ILE A 228 -6.38 -20.86 -42.61
N ASN A 229 -5.47 -21.82 -42.62
CA ASN A 229 -5.46 -23.02 -41.80
C ASN A 229 -4.10 -23.22 -41.11
N GLY A 230 -3.58 -22.12 -40.55
CA GLY A 230 -2.28 -22.09 -39.91
C GLY A 230 -2.10 -23.01 -38.71
N THR A 231 -0.87 -23.42 -38.49
CA THR A 231 -0.46 -24.18 -37.31
C THR A 231 -0.46 -23.27 -36.07
N TYR A 232 -0.74 -23.86 -34.92
CA TYR A 232 -0.77 -23.16 -33.65
C TYR A 232 0.46 -23.54 -32.83
N GLU A 233 1.03 -22.53 -32.18
CA GLU A 233 1.86 -22.75 -31.00
C GLU A 233 1.11 -23.60 -29.97
N ASN A 234 1.82 -24.50 -29.31
CA ASN A 234 1.26 -25.35 -28.25
C ASN A 234 1.91 -25.04 -26.90
N PRO A 235 1.56 -23.90 -26.28
CA PRO A 235 2.13 -23.49 -24.99
C PRO A 235 1.73 -24.46 -23.87
N ALA A 236 2.65 -24.69 -22.93
CA ALA A 236 2.44 -25.67 -21.85
C ALA A 236 1.23 -25.31 -20.96
N ASP A 237 0.45 -26.32 -20.56
CA ASP A 237 -0.62 -26.15 -19.56
C ASP A 237 -0.08 -26.50 -18.17
N ILE A 238 0.54 -25.51 -17.52
CA ILE A 238 1.19 -25.70 -16.23
C ILE A 238 0.49 -24.93 -15.11
N VAL A 239 0.56 -25.43 -13.89
CA VAL A 239 0.18 -24.68 -12.67
C VAL A 239 1.38 -23.93 -12.11
N LYS A 240 1.15 -22.95 -11.21
CA LYS A 240 2.23 -22.13 -10.62
C LYS A 240 3.38 -22.98 -10.03
N ALA A 241 3.07 -24.10 -9.37
CA ALA A 241 4.06 -24.98 -8.76
C ALA A 241 4.99 -25.70 -9.77
N GLN A 242 4.60 -25.74 -11.05
CA GLN A 242 5.39 -26.32 -12.15
C GLN A 242 6.23 -25.28 -12.89
N GLN A 243 6.08 -23.99 -12.57
CA GLN A 243 6.90 -22.92 -13.13
C GLN A 243 8.32 -23.03 -12.57
N THR A 244 9.28 -23.36 -13.45
CA THR A 244 10.71 -23.49 -13.11
C THR A 244 11.53 -22.38 -13.75
N ALA A 245 12.74 -22.13 -13.27
CA ALA A 245 13.66 -21.17 -13.90
C ALA A 245 14.49 -21.83 -15.02
N PRO A 246 14.67 -21.19 -16.20
CA PRO A 246 14.03 -19.94 -16.62
C PRO A 246 12.53 -20.12 -16.89
N ALA A 247 11.74 -19.08 -16.62
CA ALA A 247 10.29 -19.09 -16.80
C ALA A 247 9.91 -19.42 -18.25
N TRP A 248 8.75 -20.06 -18.42
CA TRP A 248 8.16 -20.26 -19.73
C TRP A 248 7.82 -18.90 -20.34
N ILE A 249 8.31 -18.64 -21.55
CA ILE A 249 8.17 -17.33 -22.20
C ILE A 249 6.72 -17.02 -22.58
N ASP A 250 5.91 -18.05 -22.77
CA ASP A 250 4.53 -18.05 -23.24
C ASP A 250 3.51 -18.33 -22.11
N VAL A 251 3.99 -18.51 -20.87
CA VAL A 251 3.15 -18.75 -19.68
C VAL A 251 3.70 -18.00 -18.47
N HIS A 252 2.98 -16.98 -18.03
CA HIS A 252 3.30 -16.20 -16.83
C HIS A 252 2.18 -16.27 -15.81
N PHE A 253 2.54 -16.19 -14.53
CA PHE A 253 1.63 -16.01 -13.41
C PHE A 253 1.75 -14.60 -12.87
N PHE A 254 0.66 -14.01 -12.40
CA PHE A 254 0.70 -12.75 -11.65
C PHE A 254 -0.28 -12.81 -10.50
N GLN A 255 -0.07 -11.97 -9.51
CA GLN A 255 -0.98 -11.82 -8.38
C GLN A 255 -1.64 -10.45 -8.43
N TRP A 256 -2.87 -10.38 -7.95
CA TRP A 256 -3.62 -9.13 -7.93
C TRP A 256 -3.93 -8.70 -6.51
N ASP A 257 -3.70 -7.43 -6.22
CA ASP A 257 -4.10 -6.82 -4.95
C ASP A 257 -4.54 -5.38 -5.16
N ALA A 258 -5.84 -5.14 -4.99
CA ALA A 258 -6.45 -3.81 -5.09
C ALA A 258 -6.99 -3.28 -3.76
N LEU A 259 -6.74 -3.97 -2.64
CA LEU A 259 -7.25 -3.59 -1.33
C LEU A 259 -6.16 -2.89 -0.53
N ALA A 260 -6.52 -1.78 0.11
CA ALA A 260 -5.63 -1.15 1.07
C ALA A 260 -5.51 -2.01 2.35
N PRO A 261 -4.42 -1.86 3.11
CA PRO A 261 -4.31 -2.43 4.45
C PRO A 261 -5.42 -1.94 5.40
N THR A 262 -5.41 -2.45 6.63
CA THR A 262 -6.24 -1.95 7.72
C THR A 262 -5.36 -1.61 8.92
N THR A 263 -5.37 -0.35 9.32
CA THR A 263 -4.66 0.19 10.47
C THR A 263 -5.62 0.44 11.62
N VAL A 264 -5.21 0.12 12.84
CA VAL A 264 -5.96 0.45 14.06
C VAL A 264 -5.03 1.07 15.08
N ILE A 265 -5.48 2.17 15.69
CA ILE A 265 -4.78 2.82 16.80
C ILE A 265 -5.28 2.20 18.10
N THR A 266 -4.36 1.79 18.95
CA THR A 266 -4.63 1.12 20.24
C THR A 266 -4.26 1.96 21.45
N SER A 267 -3.31 2.89 21.30
CA SER A 267 -2.89 3.81 22.37
C SER A 267 -2.53 5.18 21.77
N PRO A 268 -2.98 6.29 22.36
CA PRO A 268 -3.99 6.38 23.42
C PRO A 268 -5.33 5.77 23.00
N VAL A 269 -6.19 5.47 23.97
CA VAL A 269 -7.55 4.97 23.65
C VAL A 269 -8.43 6.16 23.25
N GLU A 270 -9.35 5.95 22.30
CA GLU A 270 -10.38 6.94 21.93
C GLU A 270 -11.09 7.50 23.18
N GLY A 271 -11.19 8.84 23.24
CA GLY A 271 -11.82 9.58 24.33
C GLY A 271 -11.05 9.58 25.65
N SER A 272 -9.86 9.00 25.72
CA SER A 272 -9.08 8.92 26.96
C SER A 272 -8.46 10.26 27.38
N GLY A 273 -8.09 10.35 28.67
CA GLY A 273 -7.49 11.51 29.31
C GLY A 273 -6.06 11.29 29.81
N PRO A 274 -5.07 10.89 28.99
CA PRO A 274 -3.73 10.56 29.48
C PRO A 274 -3.03 11.78 30.08
N SER A 275 -2.37 11.59 31.23
CA SER A 275 -1.47 12.58 31.86
C SER A 275 -0.06 12.56 31.29
N ALA A 276 0.30 11.52 30.53
CA ALA A 276 1.53 11.41 29.75
C ALA A 276 1.24 10.60 28.48
N VAL A 277 1.84 11.01 27.35
CA VAL A 277 1.73 10.32 26.05
C VAL A 277 3.13 9.99 25.57
N ALA A 278 3.68 8.87 26.06
CA ALA A 278 5.04 8.44 25.74
C ALA A 278 5.15 7.82 24.34
N SER A 279 4.07 7.20 23.86
CA SER A 279 3.97 6.62 22.53
C SER A 279 2.54 6.72 21.99
N ILE A 280 2.44 6.62 20.67
CA ILE A 280 1.21 6.27 19.97
C ILE A 280 1.43 4.90 19.34
N ASP A 281 0.53 3.96 19.63
CA ASP A 281 0.70 2.54 19.30
C ASP A 281 -0.50 2.01 18.56
N GLY A 282 -0.28 1.05 17.66
CA GLY A 282 -1.35 0.39 16.95
C GLY A 282 -0.96 -0.91 16.28
N ASN A 283 -1.95 -1.51 15.62
CA ASN A 283 -1.75 -2.68 14.78
C ASN A 283 -2.02 -2.32 13.33
N VAL A 284 -1.44 -3.11 12.44
CA VAL A 284 -1.73 -3.03 11.02
C VAL A 284 -1.76 -4.43 10.44
N SER A 285 -2.70 -4.66 9.55
CA SER A 285 -2.82 -5.91 8.79
C SER A 285 -3.22 -5.59 7.37
N ASP A 286 -2.54 -6.19 6.42
CA ASP A 286 -2.99 -6.18 5.04
C ASP A 286 -4.27 -7.05 4.94
N ASN A 287 -5.37 -6.59 4.32
CA ASN A 287 -6.70 -7.27 4.39
C ASN A 287 -7.28 -7.77 3.05
N PRO A 288 -7.59 -9.07 2.89
CA PRO A 288 -7.52 -10.20 3.84
C PRO A 288 -6.15 -10.89 3.95
N GLY A 289 -5.74 -11.21 5.19
CA GLY A 289 -4.36 -11.58 5.57
C GLY A 289 -3.81 -12.93 5.09
N ALA A 290 -4.43 -13.63 4.13
CA ALA A 290 -3.99 -14.97 3.70
C ALA A 290 -3.07 -14.99 2.48
N PHE A 291 -3.26 -14.09 1.50
CA PHE A 291 -2.48 -14.06 0.26
C PHE A 291 -2.41 -12.63 -0.26
N LYS A 292 -1.37 -11.87 0.03
CA LYS A 292 -1.26 -10.48 -0.45
C LYS A 292 0.16 -10.00 -0.72
N ALA A 293 0.22 -8.86 -1.39
CA ALA A 293 1.45 -8.13 -1.71
C ALA A 293 2.29 -7.87 -0.45
N GLY A 294 1.64 -7.76 0.71
CA GLY A 294 2.29 -7.65 2.01
C GLY A 294 2.33 -6.21 2.49
N MET A 295 2.66 -6.03 3.77
CA MET A 295 2.69 -4.71 4.39
C MET A 295 3.80 -3.82 3.80
N GLY A 296 3.44 -2.59 3.45
CA GLY A 296 4.35 -1.50 3.15
C GLY A 296 4.68 -0.71 4.41
N LYS A 297 4.29 0.56 4.44
CA LYS A 297 4.62 1.51 5.52
C LYS A 297 3.37 1.96 6.26
N THR A 298 3.52 2.32 7.53
CA THR A 298 2.48 2.98 8.32
C THR A 298 2.91 4.41 8.61
N PHE A 299 1.97 5.33 8.50
CA PHE A 299 2.17 6.76 8.66
C PHE A 299 1.23 7.30 9.74
N VAL A 300 1.75 8.13 10.63
CA VAL A 300 0.98 8.70 11.74
C VAL A 300 1.16 10.21 11.79
N ALA A 301 0.05 10.95 11.84
CA ALA A 301 0.02 12.38 12.11
C ALA A 301 -0.76 12.65 13.40
N ILE A 302 -0.38 13.70 14.12
CA ILE A 302 -1.06 14.15 15.34
C ILE A 302 -1.42 15.62 15.17
N CYS A 303 -2.68 15.96 15.34
CA CYS A 303 -3.19 17.33 15.17
C CYS A 303 -3.98 17.78 16.39
N GLN A 304 -3.96 19.09 16.69
CA GLN A 304 -4.86 19.66 17.68
C GLN A 304 -6.31 19.56 17.22
N ASP A 305 -7.24 19.60 18.16
CA ASP A 305 -8.67 19.68 17.88
C ASP A 305 -9.11 21.10 17.50
N LEU A 306 -10.00 21.18 16.52
CA LEU A 306 -10.80 22.34 16.16
C LEU A 306 -12.28 21.93 16.17
N ALA A 307 -12.95 22.14 17.31
CA ALA A 307 -14.38 21.89 17.48
C ALA A 307 -14.79 20.44 17.16
N GLY A 308 -14.00 19.46 17.61
CA GLY A 308 -14.28 18.03 17.43
C GLY A 308 -13.72 17.42 16.14
N SER A 309 -12.99 18.19 15.33
CA SER A 309 -12.29 17.72 14.11
C SER A 309 -10.80 18.07 14.16
N PRO A 310 -9.94 17.38 13.39
CA PRO A 310 -8.52 17.74 13.33
C PRO A 310 -8.32 19.16 12.77
N ASP A 311 -7.57 20.00 13.49
CA ASP A 311 -7.04 21.26 12.98
C ASP A 311 -5.84 20.98 12.07
N TYR A 312 -6.09 20.87 10.77
CA TYR A 312 -5.04 20.65 9.77
C TYR A 312 -4.05 21.81 9.62
N THR A 313 -4.15 22.87 10.42
CA THR A 313 -3.12 23.92 10.49
C THR A 313 -2.24 23.83 11.75
N LYS A 314 -2.61 22.95 12.67
CA LYS A 314 -1.93 22.75 13.96
C LYS A 314 -1.63 21.28 14.21
N CYS A 315 -0.88 20.69 13.30
CA CYS A 315 -0.32 19.36 13.44
C CYS A 315 1.12 19.40 13.96
N LEU A 316 1.50 18.32 14.63
CA LEU A 316 2.81 18.16 15.25
C LEU A 316 3.91 18.16 14.19
N THR A 317 4.91 19.02 14.34
CA THR A 317 6.01 19.18 13.38
C THR A 317 7.16 18.21 13.58
N GLY A 318 7.29 17.60 14.77
CA GLY A 318 8.38 16.67 15.08
C GLY A 318 8.15 15.90 16.37
N LEU A 319 8.76 14.71 16.47
CA LEU A 319 8.67 13.82 17.64
C LEU A 319 9.71 14.13 18.75
N THR A 320 10.55 15.15 18.55
CA THR A 320 11.62 15.55 19.48
C THR A 320 11.19 16.72 20.38
N GLY A 321 12.05 17.12 21.32
CA GLY A 321 11.85 18.23 22.26
C GLY A 321 11.44 19.57 21.64
N GLY A 322 11.73 19.78 20.36
CA GLY A 322 11.36 21.00 19.61
C GLY A 322 10.07 20.90 18.80
N GLY A 323 9.33 19.78 18.85
CA GLY A 323 8.08 19.61 18.13
C GLY A 323 7.00 20.58 18.59
N THR A 324 6.31 21.22 17.66
CA THR A 324 5.22 22.19 17.88
C THR A 324 3.98 21.84 17.07
N PHE A 325 2.80 22.30 17.49
CA PHE A 325 1.56 22.15 16.73
C PHE A 325 1.30 23.40 15.88
N SER A 326 1.90 23.44 14.68
CA SER A 326 1.94 24.67 13.88
C SER A 326 2.04 24.47 12.36
N SER A 327 1.77 23.26 11.87
CA SER A 327 1.85 22.95 10.44
C SER A 327 0.64 22.17 9.93
N ALA A 328 0.59 22.02 8.60
CA ALA A 328 -0.14 20.94 7.96
C ALA A 328 0.27 19.55 8.51
N PRO A 329 -0.55 18.50 8.32
CA PRO A 329 -0.21 17.14 8.73
C PRO A 329 1.20 16.74 8.31
N VAL A 330 2.04 16.46 9.30
CA VAL A 330 3.33 15.79 9.11
C VAL A 330 3.12 14.32 9.48
N TYR A 331 3.31 13.44 8.50
CA TYR A 331 3.15 12.01 8.67
C TYR A 331 4.48 11.36 9.02
N PHE A 332 4.61 10.90 10.26
CA PHE A 332 5.77 10.16 10.74
C PHE A 332 5.66 8.71 10.30
N GLU A 333 6.69 8.24 9.59
CA GLU A 333 6.80 6.85 9.18
C GLU A 333 7.16 5.94 10.35
N THR A 334 6.47 4.81 10.46
CA THR A 334 6.80 3.70 11.38
C THR A 334 6.84 2.39 10.60
N THR A 335 7.54 1.40 11.16
CA THR A 335 7.66 0.05 10.59
C THR A 335 7.23 -1.00 11.62
N GLY A 336 6.78 -2.16 11.14
CA GLY A 336 6.38 -3.30 11.98
C GLY A 336 4.88 -3.43 12.21
N SER A 337 4.49 -4.62 12.67
CA SER A 337 3.16 -4.90 13.22
C SER A 337 3.37 -5.73 14.49
N PRO A 338 3.06 -5.20 15.69
CA PRO A 338 2.50 -3.88 15.97
C PRO A 338 3.46 -2.73 15.60
N TRP A 339 2.91 -1.53 15.39
CA TRP A 339 3.66 -0.31 15.11
C TRP A 339 3.59 0.65 16.31
N SER A 340 4.60 1.52 16.46
CA SER A 340 4.69 2.49 17.54
C SER A 340 5.50 3.71 17.10
N ILE A 341 5.04 4.92 17.47
CA ILE A 341 5.84 6.13 17.41
C ILE A 341 6.10 6.65 18.83
N ASN A 342 7.35 7.01 19.12
CA ASN A 342 7.75 7.58 20.40
C ASN A 342 7.43 9.08 20.43
N THR A 343 6.59 9.51 21.37
CA THR A 343 6.21 10.91 21.60
C THR A 343 6.65 11.43 22.97
N ALA A 344 7.47 10.67 23.71
CA ALA A 344 7.88 11.01 25.07
C ALA A 344 8.65 12.34 25.17
N ALA A 345 9.32 12.75 24.08
CA ALA A 345 10.04 14.01 24.01
C ALA A 345 9.17 15.19 23.54
N VAL A 346 7.90 14.99 23.16
CA VAL A 346 7.03 16.08 22.71
C VAL A 346 6.65 16.95 23.90
N GLY A 347 7.19 18.17 23.97
CA GLY A 347 6.94 19.13 25.05
C GLY A 347 5.73 20.05 24.82
N ALA A 348 5.15 20.06 23.61
CA ALA A 348 4.11 20.98 23.21
C ALA A 348 2.67 20.52 23.51
N TRP A 349 2.50 19.51 24.36
CA TRP A 349 1.18 19.11 24.83
C TRP A 349 0.61 20.18 25.76
N ALA A 350 -0.50 20.79 25.36
CA ALA A 350 -1.22 21.76 26.17
C ALA A 350 -2.15 21.02 27.14
N ASN A 351 -2.07 21.35 28.43
CA ASN A 351 -2.98 20.79 29.43
C ASN A 351 -4.43 21.11 29.07
N ASN A 352 -5.32 20.13 29.24
CA ASN A 352 -6.71 20.11 28.78
C ASN A 352 -6.90 20.24 27.25
N GLY A 353 -5.83 20.18 26.46
CA GLY A 353 -5.88 20.21 25.00
C GLY A 353 -6.41 18.89 24.44
N TYR A 354 -7.20 18.97 23.37
CA TYR A 354 -7.66 17.80 22.63
C TYR A 354 -6.82 17.59 21.38
N TYR A 355 -6.58 16.32 21.06
CA TYR A 355 -5.70 15.90 19.97
C TYR A 355 -6.30 14.75 19.19
N HIS A 356 -6.16 14.81 17.87
CA HIS A 356 -6.48 13.75 16.93
C HIS A 356 -5.21 13.01 16.53
N VAL A 357 -5.29 11.69 16.45
CA VAL A 357 -4.28 10.84 15.83
C VAL A 357 -4.86 10.30 14.54
N LEU A 358 -4.16 10.52 13.44
CA LEU A 358 -4.51 10.07 12.10
C LEU A 358 -3.45 9.08 11.67
N ALA A 359 -3.85 7.85 11.36
CA ALA A 359 -2.94 6.82 10.85
C ALA A 359 -3.43 6.32 9.50
N TYR A 360 -2.51 5.94 8.62
CA TYR A 360 -2.85 5.16 7.43
C TYR A 360 -1.65 4.30 7.05
N SER A 361 -1.91 3.18 6.40
CA SER A 361 -0.83 2.33 5.90
C SER A 361 -0.95 2.07 4.40
N THR A 362 0.17 1.67 3.82
CA THR A 362 0.27 1.16 2.45
C THR A 362 0.68 -0.30 2.45
N ASP A 363 0.32 -1.04 1.41
CA ASP A 363 0.93 -2.35 1.10
C ASP A 363 2.17 -2.17 0.21
N THR A 364 2.77 -3.28 -0.25
CA THR A 364 3.95 -3.24 -1.14
C THR A 364 3.63 -2.89 -2.60
N VAL A 365 2.34 -2.89 -2.98
CA VAL A 365 1.85 -2.47 -4.31
C VAL A 365 1.12 -1.12 -4.26
N ASN A 366 1.41 -0.33 -3.23
CA ASN A 366 0.96 1.05 -3.01
C ASN A 366 -0.56 1.26 -2.82
N ASN A 367 -1.36 0.23 -2.52
CA ASN A 367 -2.71 0.49 -2.04
C ASN A 367 -2.64 1.17 -0.67
N ALA A 368 -3.29 2.33 -0.53
CA ALA A 368 -3.23 3.16 0.66
C ALA A 368 -4.60 3.30 1.31
N GLU A 369 -4.62 3.22 2.64
CA GLU A 369 -5.83 3.49 3.41
C GLU A 369 -6.27 4.95 3.30
N THR A 370 -7.58 5.16 3.41
CA THR A 370 -8.14 6.49 3.62
C THR A 370 -8.43 6.68 5.10
N VAL A 371 -7.99 7.81 5.67
CA VAL A 371 -8.35 8.20 7.03
C VAL A 371 -9.82 8.68 7.04
N PRO A 372 -10.70 8.09 7.85
CA PRO A 372 -12.10 8.47 7.91
C PRO A 372 -12.25 9.88 8.49
N PRO A 373 -13.28 10.63 8.08
CA PRO A 373 -13.51 11.98 8.58
C PRO A 373 -13.89 12.02 10.07
N GLY A 374 -14.52 10.96 10.57
CA GLY A 374 -14.87 10.79 11.99
C GLY A 374 -13.82 9.97 12.75
N HIS A 375 -13.74 10.21 14.06
CA HIS A 375 -12.90 9.44 14.97
C HIS A 375 -13.73 8.37 15.70
N ALA A 376 -13.13 7.20 15.93
CA ALA A 376 -13.75 6.11 16.67
C ALA A 376 -12.71 5.13 17.21
N ALA A 377 -13.07 4.42 18.29
CA ALA A 377 -12.22 3.39 18.87
C ALA A 377 -11.87 2.30 17.85
N ALA A 378 -10.64 1.78 17.92
CA ALA A 378 -10.12 0.73 17.04
C ALA A 378 -10.22 1.07 15.54
N THR A 379 -10.04 2.34 15.19
CA THR A 379 -9.90 2.79 13.81
C THR A 379 -8.54 3.45 13.60
N ASN A 380 -8.25 3.85 12.37
CA ASN A 380 -7.09 4.63 12.00
C ASN A 380 -7.28 6.15 12.25
N HIS A 381 -8.32 6.56 12.98
CA HIS A 381 -8.53 7.92 13.45
C HIS A 381 -9.13 7.92 14.87
N ILE A 382 -8.36 8.42 15.84
CA ILE A 382 -8.84 8.59 17.22
C ILE A 382 -8.67 10.02 17.72
N ARG A 383 -9.31 10.33 18.84
CA ARG A 383 -9.23 11.59 19.58
C ARG A 383 -9.01 11.33 21.07
N PHE A 384 -8.16 12.12 21.72
CA PHE A 384 -7.95 12.07 23.17
C PHE A 384 -7.78 13.47 23.76
N GLN A 385 -7.94 13.61 25.08
CA GLN A 385 -7.67 14.83 25.82
C GLN A 385 -6.36 14.67 26.61
N PHE A 386 -5.41 15.57 26.43
CA PHE A 386 -4.21 15.57 27.27
C PHE A 386 -4.50 16.25 28.61
N LEU A 387 -4.32 15.52 29.71
CA LEU A 387 -4.50 16.01 31.08
C LEU A 387 -3.16 16.21 31.82
N GLY A 388 -2.05 16.20 31.08
CA GLY A 388 -0.73 16.48 31.62
C GLY A 388 -0.36 17.97 31.57
N GLY A 389 0.58 18.38 32.42
CA GLY A 389 1.11 19.75 32.43
C GLY A 389 1.93 20.02 33.69
N ALA A 390 2.74 21.09 33.67
CA ALA A 390 3.46 21.54 34.86
C ALA A 390 2.45 21.89 35.97
N ILE A 391 2.42 21.07 37.02
CA ILE A 391 1.62 21.36 38.21
C ILE A 391 2.27 22.56 38.90
N SER A 392 1.56 23.69 38.94
CA SER A 392 2.05 24.91 39.60
C SER A 392 0.95 25.53 40.44
N GLY A 393 1.30 26.01 41.63
CA GLY A 393 0.37 26.69 42.50
C GLY A 393 1.10 27.70 43.37
N GLN A 394 0.40 28.73 43.82
CA GLN A 394 0.96 29.78 44.65
C GLN A 394 -0.06 30.21 45.69
N ILE A 395 0.35 30.31 46.96
CA ILE A 395 -0.38 31.00 48.01
C ILE A 395 -0.09 32.50 47.87
N ARG A 396 -1.14 33.27 47.61
CA ARG A 396 -1.09 34.75 47.50
C ARG A 396 -1.44 35.43 48.81
N THR A 397 -2.30 34.82 49.62
CA THR A 397 -2.67 35.31 50.95
C THR A 397 -2.55 34.16 51.94
N PRO A 398 -1.69 34.27 52.97
CA PRO A 398 -0.81 35.40 53.28
C PRO A 398 0.22 35.67 52.18
N SER A 399 0.57 36.94 51.97
CA SER A 399 1.49 37.39 50.92
C SER A 399 2.91 37.48 51.46
N ASN A 400 3.90 37.11 50.64
CA ASN A 400 5.34 37.26 50.92
C ASN A 400 5.93 38.51 50.26
N LEU A 401 5.12 39.55 50.06
CA LEU A 401 5.52 40.73 49.27
C LEU A 401 6.59 41.59 49.95
N ASP A 402 6.83 41.40 51.24
CA ASP A 402 7.97 41.97 51.94
C ASP A 402 8.92 40.83 52.32
N ALA A 403 10.21 40.96 52.00
CA ALA A 403 11.23 39.93 52.25
C ALA A 403 11.47 39.63 53.75
N THR A 404 10.66 40.24 54.62
CA THR A 404 10.61 40.08 56.06
C THR A 404 9.25 39.48 56.42
N PHE A 405 9.26 38.20 56.76
CA PHE A 405 8.23 37.45 57.50
C PHE A 405 6.94 38.24 57.84
N PRO A 406 5.80 38.00 57.15
CA PRO A 406 4.61 38.83 57.32
C PRO A 406 3.90 38.55 58.66
N PHE A 407 3.46 39.63 59.32
CA PHE A 407 2.69 39.61 60.58
C PHE A 407 1.24 40.00 60.30
N TYR A 408 0.29 39.23 60.84
CA TYR A 408 -1.14 39.48 60.70
C TYR A 408 -1.82 39.59 62.05
N LYS A 409 -2.81 40.48 62.18
CA LYS A 409 -3.79 40.37 63.26
C LYS A 409 -4.80 39.28 62.92
N PRO A 410 -5.39 38.57 63.89
CA PRO A 410 -6.37 37.50 63.63
C PRO A 410 -7.52 37.91 62.69
N ALA A 411 -8.02 39.13 62.82
CA ALA A 411 -9.13 39.65 62.02
C ALA A 411 -8.74 39.96 60.56
N ASP A 412 -7.45 40.22 60.29
CA ASP A 412 -6.95 40.62 58.98
C ASP A 412 -6.61 39.41 58.08
N LEU A 413 -6.65 38.19 58.63
CA LEU A 413 -6.38 36.93 57.93
C LEU A 413 -7.56 35.95 58.00
N ALA A 414 -8.75 36.43 57.64
CA ALA A 414 -9.96 35.58 57.62
C ALA A 414 -10.00 34.61 56.42
N THR A 415 -9.26 34.89 55.35
CA THR A 415 -9.26 34.10 54.11
C THR A 415 -7.84 33.87 53.61
N LEU A 416 -7.52 32.63 53.27
CA LEU A 416 -6.34 32.26 52.50
C LEU A 416 -6.70 32.20 51.02
N SER A 417 -5.80 32.62 50.13
CA SER A 417 -6.09 32.64 48.69
C SER A 417 -4.86 32.39 47.84
N GLY A 418 -5.08 32.00 46.58
CA GLY A 418 -4.00 31.76 45.65
C GLY A 418 -4.41 31.31 44.26
N THR A 419 -3.45 30.76 43.52
CA THR A 419 -3.63 30.21 42.18
C THR A 419 -3.16 28.77 42.07
N ALA A 420 -3.75 28.00 41.15
CA ALA A 420 -3.32 26.64 40.81
C ALA A 420 -3.56 26.29 39.33
N GLN A 421 -2.64 25.53 38.74
CA GLN A 421 -2.68 24.96 37.40
C GLN A 421 -2.27 23.48 37.45
N GLY A 422 -2.82 22.65 36.56
CA GLY A 422 -2.46 21.24 36.41
C GLY A 422 -3.57 20.27 36.82
N ASN A 423 -4.39 20.58 37.84
CA ASN A 423 -5.58 19.81 38.23
C ASN A 423 -6.75 20.72 38.67
N THR A 424 -7.90 20.10 38.94
CA THR A 424 -9.15 20.78 39.30
C THR A 424 -9.24 21.23 40.76
N HIS A 425 -8.32 20.85 41.65
CA HIS A 425 -8.45 21.14 43.09
C HIS A 425 -7.14 21.36 43.85
N VAL A 426 -7.21 22.08 44.98
CA VAL A 426 -6.09 22.32 45.89
C VAL A 426 -6.37 21.84 47.31
N GLN A 427 -5.29 21.56 48.04
CA GLN A 427 -5.30 21.30 49.48
C GLN A 427 -4.25 22.16 50.19
N LEU A 428 -4.57 22.55 51.43
CA LEU A 428 -3.69 23.35 52.28
C LEU A 428 -3.30 22.57 53.52
N ARG A 429 -2.05 22.67 53.97
CA ARG A 429 -1.65 22.23 55.31
C ARG A 429 -1.23 23.45 56.10
N LEU A 430 -1.88 23.69 57.24
CA LEU A 430 -1.55 24.77 58.16
C LEU A 430 -0.90 24.17 59.39
N THR A 431 0.32 24.59 59.68
CA THR A 431 1.16 24.06 60.76
C THR A 431 1.53 25.18 61.71
N GLU A 432 1.35 24.98 63.01
CA GLU A 432 1.80 25.88 64.09
C GLU A 432 3.03 25.26 64.79
N THR A 433 4.10 26.05 64.97
CA THR A 433 5.41 25.51 65.42
C THR A 433 5.91 26.00 66.78
N ASP A 434 5.17 26.85 67.49
CA ASP A 434 5.73 27.58 68.63
C ASP A 434 5.40 26.95 70.00
N SER A 435 6.47 26.55 70.71
CA SER A 435 6.51 26.17 72.13
C SER A 435 5.44 25.17 72.60
N GLY A 436 5.32 24.04 71.89
CA GLY A 436 4.45 22.92 72.24
C GLY A 436 4.63 21.75 71.26
N PRO A 437 3.78 20.70 71.29
CA PRO A 437 3.72 19.77 70.16
C PRO A 437 3.30 20.53 68.90
N VAL A 438 3.88 20.19 67.74
CA VAL A 438 3.48 20.75 66.44
C VAL A 438 1.99 20.48 66.23
N LEU A 439 1.24 21.54 65.94
CA LEU A 439 -0.20 21.42 65.66
C LEU A 439 -0.49 21.65 64.18
N TYR A 440 -1.48 20.91 63.70
CA TYR A 440 -2.02 21.00 62.35
C TYR A 440 -3.50 21.35 62.42
N PHE A 441 -3.94 22.21 61.51
CA PHE A 441 -5.36 22.51 61.38
C PHE A 441 -6.05 21.41 60.55
N ASP A 442 -7.09 20.79 61.09
CA ASP A 442 -7.87 19.75 60.39
C ASP A 442 -9.05 20.30 59.57
N GLY A 443 -9.26 21.62 59.61
CA GLY A 443 -10.42 22.28 59.01
C GLY A 443 -11.47 22.73 60.03
N ALA A 444 -11.36 22.28 61.29
CA ALA A 444 -12.19 22.71 62.40
C ALA A 444 -11.38 23.06 63.66
N ASN A 445 -10.35 22.27 63.99
CA ASN A 445 -9.55 22.38 65.20
C ASN A 445 -8.05 22.29 64.91
N TRP A 446 -7.25 22.77 65.87
CA TRP A 446 -5.80 22.52 65.92
C TRP A 446 -5.54 21.21 66.66
N THR A 447 -4.86 20.27 66.00
CA THR A 447 -4.61 18.92 66.52
C THR A 447 -3.15 18.51 66.33
N THR A 448 -2.67 17.48 67.03
CA THR A 448 -1.30 16.97 66.85
C THR A 448 -1.15 16.04 65.65
N THR A 449 -2.21 15.79 64.88
CA THR A 449 -2.23 14.85 63.76
C THR A 449 -2.04 15.63 62.46
N ASP A 450 -1.04 15.25 61.65
CA ASP A 450 -0.81 15.86 60.34
C ASP A 450 -2.06 15.72 59.45
N SER A 451 -2.60 16.85 59.01
CA SER A 451 -3.82 16.92 58.21
C SER A 451 -3.72 17.98 57.13
N TRP A 452 -4.21 17.61 55.95
CA TRP A 452 -4.49 18.53 54.85
C TRP A 452 -5.95 18.95 54.92
N VAL A 453 -6.19 20.24 54.76
CA VAL A 453 -7.51 20.86 54.80
C VAL A 453 -8.10 20.89 53.38
N PRO A 454 -9.39 20.52 53.23
CA PRO A 454 -10.33 20.11 54.29
C PRO A 454 -10.25 18.60 54.65
N SER A 455 -10.29 18.28 55.95
CA SER A 455 -10.37 16.90 56.52
C SER A 455 -11.71 16.72 57.28
N PRO A 456 -12.31 15.51 57.39
CA PRO A 456 -11.89 14.20 56.84
C PRO A 456 -12.46 13.87 55.45
N VAL A 457 -13.34 14.71 54.90
CA VAL A 457 -13.89 14.58 53.54
C VAL A 457 -13.76 15.94 52.86
N PRO A 458 -12.91 16.10 51.82
CA PRO A 458 -12.61 17.41 51.30
C PRO A 458 -13.77 17.94 50.46
N ALA A 459 -14.41 19.03 50.91
CA ALA A 459 -14.94 20.03 50.01
C ALA A 459 -13.74 20.67 49.31
N LEU A 460 -13.27 20.03 48.24
CA LEU A 460 -12.07 20.43 47.54
C LEU A 460 -12.20 21.88 47.06
N ILE A 461 -11.15 22.68 47.29
CA ILE A 461 -11.15 24.06 46.82
C ILE A 461 -10.91 24.02 45.31
N THR A 462 -11.89 24.46 44.52
CA THR A 462 -11.81 24.46 43.06
C THR A 462 -10.56 25.20 42.58
N GLY A 463 -9.81 24.57 41.68
CA GLY A 463 -8.58 25.07 41.08
C GLY A 463 -8.81 26.27 40.16
N GLY A 464 -7.70 26.87 39.70
CA GLY A 464 -7.71 28.21 39.10
C GLY A 464 -7.36 29.26 40.16
N ASN A 465 -8.24 30.23 40.38
CA ASN A 465 -8.15 31.15 41.52
C ASN A 465 -8.90 30.52 42.69
N TRP A 466 -8.19 30.16 43.75
CA TRP A 466 -8.76 29.47 44.91
C TRP A 466 -8.83 30.37 46.13
N THR A 467 -9.83 30.15 46.98
CA THR A 467 -10.00 30.82 48.27
C THR A 467 -10.40 29.80 49.34
N TYR A 468 -9.90 30.00 50.55
CA TYR A 468 -10.24 29.20 51.72
C TYR A 468 -10.59 30.13 52.89
N ASN A 469 -11.85 30.14 53.29
CA ASN A 469 -12.30 30.89 54.45
C ASN A 469 -11.91 30.12 55.71
N PHE A 470 -11.06 30.72 56.54
CA PHE A 470 -10.59 30.10 57.76
C PHE A 470 -11.73 30.10 58.80
N PRO A 471 -12.28 28.93 59.19
CA PRO A 471 -13.52 28.87 59.96
C PRO A 471 -13.31 28.95 61.48
N ALA A 472 -12.07 28.90 61.94
CA ALA A 472 -11.70 28.90 63.35
C ALA A 472 -11.06 30.24 63.78
N ALA A 473 -10.84 30.42 65.08
CA ALA A 473 -10.02 31.52 65.58
C ALA A 473 -8.53 31.16 65.46
N TRP A 474 -7.73 32.11 64.96
CA TRP A 474 -6.27 31.98 65.01
C TRP A 474 -5.79 31.97 66.46
N ARG A 475 -4.86 31.07 66.79
CA ARG A 475 -4.09 31.19 68.03
C ARG A 475 -3.09 32.33 67.83
N VAL A 476 -3.01 33.20 68.83
CA VAL A 476 -2.23 34.43 68.73
C VAL A 476 -0.83 34.25 69.26
N ASN A 477 0.07 35.10 68.76
CA ASN A 477 1.49 35.14 69.05
C ASN A 477 2.17 33.82 68.66
N GLN A 478 1.83 33.30 67.48
CA GLN A 478 2.34 32.03 66.95
C GLN A 478 2.86 32.18 65.52
N ASN A 479 3.90 31.41 65.20
CA ASN A 479 4.41 31.14 63.87
C ASN A 479 3.60 30.03 63.17
N TYR A 480 3.20 30.31 61.94
CA TYR A 480 2.47 29.39 61.08
C TYR A 480 3.21 29.13 59.78
N THR A 481 3.06 27.92 59.26
CA THR A 481 3.45 27.51 57.91
C THR A 481 2.21 27.02 57.16
N ALA A 482 1.93 27.63 56.01
CA ALA A 482 0.93 27.18 55.05
C ALA A 482 1.63 26.51 53.86
N GLU A 483 1.29 25.25 53.58
CA GLU A 483 1.77 24.51 52.43
C GLU A 483 0.62 24.20 51.48
N LEU A 484 0.89 24.27 50.18
CA LEU A 484 -0.06 24.03 49.11
C LEU A 484 0.34 22.78 48.33
N ARG A 485 -0.65 21.91 48.04
CA ARG A 485 -0.53 20.86 47.03
C ARG A 485 -1.76 20.84 46.12
N ILE A 486 -1.60 20.23 44.96
CA ILE A 486 -2.62 20.19 43.91
C ILE A 486 -3.05 18.75 43.71
N CYS A 487 -4.36 18.49 43.67
CA CYS A 487 -4.92 17.14 43.63
C CYS A 487 -5.98 16.98 42.54
N ASP A 488 -6.30 15.73 42.21
CA ASP A 488 -7.44 15.41 41.35
C ASP A 488 -8.81 15.71 42.00
N GLY A 489 -9.89 15.50 41.24
CA GLY A 489 -11.29 15.69 41.64
C GLY A 489 -11.77 14.90 42.86
N THR A 490 -10.98 13.92 43.32
CA THR A 490 -11.31 13.01 44.40
C THR A 490 -10.30 13.06 45.54
N ALA A 491 -9.25 13.88 45.42
CA ALA A 491 -8.07 13.89 46.28
C ALA A 491 -7.39 12.53 46.48
N THR A 492 -7.49 11.62 45.50
CA THR A 492 -6.80 10.33 45.56
C THR A 492 -5.36 10.44 45.08
N THR A 493 -5.11 11.32 44.10
CA THR A 493 -3.78 11.64 43.59
C THR A 493 -3.46 13.11 43.83
N CYS A 494 -2.36 13.39 44.54
CA CYS A 494 -1.89 14.74 44.83
C CYS A 494 -0.42 14.92 44.46
N SER A 495 -0.04 16.13 44.09
CA SER A 495 1.36 16.54 43.96
C SER A 495 2.07 16.54 45.32
N GLY A 496 3.40 16.67 45.28
CA GLY A 496 4.15 17.19 46.44
C GLY A 496 3.74 18.63 46.77
N VAL A 497 4.37 19.21 47.81
CA VAL A 497 4.20 20.62 48.13
C VAL A 497 4.71 21.47 46.97
N VAL A 498 3.83 22.27 46.38
CA VAL A 498 4.16 23.16 45.24
C VAL A 498 4.45 24.59 45.69
N ASN A 499 4.01 24.99 46.89
CA ASN A 499 4.29 26.29 47.47
C ASN A 499 4.19 26.24 49.00
N THR A 500 5.01 27.05 49.67
CA THR A 500 5.04 27.19 51.13
C THR A 500 5.11 28.67 51.50
N GLN A 501 4.34 29.09 52.50
CA GLN A 501 4.37 30.42 53.08
C GLN A 501 4.46 30.33 54.59
N THR A 502 5.31 31.17 55.20
CA THR A 502 5.41 31.31 56.66
C THR A 502 4.93 32.69 57.09
N PHE A 503 4.22 32.78 58.21
CA PHE A 503 3.64 34.02 58.72
C PHE A 503 3.43 33.96 60.24
N VAL A 504 3.38 35.11 60.91
CA VAL A 504 2.98 35.21 62.32
C VAL A 504 1.55 35.72 62.41
N VAL A 505 0.77 35.15 63.32
CA VAL A 505 -0.43 35.83 63.81
C VAL A 505 -0.12 36.40 65.18
N ASP A 506 -0.13 37.72 65.32
CA ASP A 506 0.20 38.45 66.53
C ASP A 506 -0.97 39.36 66.94
N SER A 507 -1.25 39.41 68.23
CA SER A 507 -2.27 40.28 68.81
C SER A 507 -1.77 41.08 70.02
N SER A 508 -0.50 40.93 70.37
CA SER A 508 0.14 41.68 71.46
C SER A 508 0.11 43.16 71.13
N ALA A 509 -0.25 43.98 72.12
CA ALA A 509 0.10 45.39 72.05
C ALA A 509 1.48 45.54 72.71
N PRO A 510 2.42 46.30 72.10
CA PRO A 510 3.70 46.57 72.73
C PRO A 510 3.46 47.28 74.06
N VAL A 511 4.19 46.86 75.10
CA VAL A 511 4.08 47.44 76.44
C VAL A 511 5.23 48.42 76.64
N ASN A 512 4.90 49.65 77.03
CA ASN A 512 5.87 50.68 77.41
C ASN A 512 5.70 51.04 78.89
N ALA A 513 6.81 51.14 79.61
CA ALA A 513 6.86 51.64 80.97
C ALA A 513 7.93 52.72 81.11
N LEU A 514 7.54 53.88 81.64
CA LEU A 514 8.48 54.95 81.98
C LEU A 514 9.15 54.63 83.32
N SER A 515 10.47 54.51 83.33
CA SER A 515 11.25 54.28 84.55
C SER A 515 11.69 55.59 85.22
N VAL A 516 11.84 56.68 84.45
CA VAL A 516 12.28 58.00 84.94
C VAL A 516 11.52 59.12 84.24
N PRO A 517 10.98 60.11 84.99
CA PRO A 517 11.12 60.29 86.43
C PRO A 517 10.23 59.35 87.26
N SER A 518 10.74 58.96 88.43
CA SER A 518 9.90 58.40 89.50
C SER A 518 8.93 59.46 90.03
N ALA A 519 7.90 59.08 90.81
CA ALA A 519 6.90 60.01 91.35
C ALA A 519 7.43 61.12 92.31
N ALA A 520 8.74 61.21 92.54
CA ALA A 520 9.36 62.25 93.37
C ALA A 520 9.41 63.62 92.68
N ALA A 521 9.36 64.70 93.46
CA ALA A 521 9.53 66.06 92.95
C ALA A 521 11.01 66.34 92.62
N HIS A 522 11.28 66.86 91.42
CA HIS A 522 12.63 67.21 90.96
C HIS A 522 12.80 68.74 90.82
N LYS A 523 13.96 69.28 91.20
CA LYS A 523 14.29 70.71 91.00
C LYS A 523 14.78 70.98 89.58
N ALA A 524 14.73 72.23 89.14
CA ALA A 524 15.27 72.67 87.85
C ALA A 524 16.75 72.25 87.71
N GLY A 525 17.09 71.59 86.60
CA GLY A 525 18.43 71.08 86.31
C GLY A 525 18.76 69.68 86.86
N GLN A 526 17.85 69.00 87.60
CA GLN A 526 18.11 67.69 88.20
C GLN A 526 17.56 66.48 87.41
N LEU A 527 16.68 66.70 86.43
CA LEU A 527 16.16 65.64 85.56
C LEU A 527 16.84 65.71 84.20
N ALA A 528 18.01 65.07 84.07
CA ALA A 528 18.83 65.16 82.87
C ALA A 528 18.36 64.25 81.72
N THR A 529 17.57 63.20 82.01
CA THR A 529 17.15 62.21 81.02
C THR A 529 15.81 61.60 81.40
N LEU A 530 14.94 61.38 80.40
CA LEU A 530 13.74 60.54 80.51
C LEU A 530 14.08 59.17 79.96
N SER A 531 13.76 58.11 80.70
CA SER A 531 14.04 56.74 80.28
C SER A 531 12.90 55.79 80.63
N GLY A 532 12.79 54.71 79.86
CA GLY A 532 11.78 53.67 80.04
C GLY A 532 12.20 52.38 79.33
N THR A 533 11.38 51.35 79.47
CA THR A 533 11.50 50.07 78.78
C THR A 533 10.35 49.89 77.81
N VAL A 534 10.64 49.36 76.62
CA VAL A 534 9.66 48.86 75.66
C VAL A 534 9.93 47.38 75.45
N SER A 535 8.88 46.57 75.47
CA SER A 535 8.90 45.15 75.07
C SER A 535 7.68 44.85 74.21
N ASP A 536 7.87 43.98 73.22
CA ASP A 536 6.81 43.36 72.41
C ASP A 536 7.01 41.84 72.44
#